data_AF-A0A2N1HJ62-F1
#
_entry.id   AF-A0A2N1HJ62-F1
#
_cell.length_a   1.000
_cell.length_b   1.000
_cell.length_c   1.000
_cell.angle_alpha   90.00
_cell.angle_beta   90.00
_cell.angle_gamma   90.00
#
_symmetry.space_group_name_H-M   'P 1'
#
loop_
_entity.id
_entity.type
_entity.pdbx_description
1 polymer ?
#
loop_
_entity_poly.entity_id
_entity_poly.type
_entity_poly.pdbx_seq_one_letter_code
_entity_poly.pdbx_strand_id
1 'polypeptide(L)'
;MNLTKTITMITAMSLTFTSYLEAKEVHDIVYGNVSSVLITTADSKILEGTIAGGALGLAIGDSALHTLNGAALGFAVTSIIEGDRRVFLYTINVDGNERKIAMQEGGIGEGRCVAIETQGKHTNVRGVSSAFCQHKGHQALTSTDIVKQQQSQAQQCKKARELVLTANNDKEIDHALVKVRALCE
;
A
#
# COMPACT_ATOMS: atom_id res chain seq x y z
N MET A 1 56.85 -41.17 -33.12
CA MET A 1 56.39 -39.81 -33.50
C MET A 1 55.09 -39.54 -32.80
N ASN A 2 55.04 -38.41 -32.09
CA ASN A 2 54.25 -38.21 -30.87
C ASN A 2 52.75 -38.07 -31.08
N LEU A 3 51.99 -38.76 -30.23
CA LEU A 3 50.53 -38.72 -30.09
C LEU A 3 50.18 -37.64 -29.04
N THR A 4 49.90 -36.42 -29.47
CA THR A 4 49.51 -35.32 -28.58
C THR A 4 48.07 -35.51 -28.11
N LYS A 5 47.92 -35.90 -26.84
CA LYS A 5 46.66 -35.95 -26.09
C LYS A 5 46.10 -34.53 -25.93
N THR A 6 44.93 -34.28 -26.51
CA THR A 6 44.12 -33.09 -26.24
C THR A 6 43.44 -33.26 -24.88
N ILE A 7 43.85 -32.46 -23.89
CA ILE A 7 43.23 -32.41 -22.56
C ILE A 7 42.01 -31.50 -22.66
N THR A 8 40.81 -32.07 -22.59
CA THR A 8 39.56 -31.32 -22.46
C THR A 8 39.41 -30.88 -21.01
N MET A 9 39.67 -29.61 -20.72
CA MET A 9 39.32 -28.98 -19.44
C MET A 9 37.80 -28.88 -19.32
N ILE A 10 37.22 -29.58 -18.34
CA ILE A 10 35.84 -29.40 -17.92
C ILE A 10 35.82 -28.29 -16.88
N THR A 11 35.40 -27.08 -17.27
CA THR A 11 35.10 -25.98 -16.35
C THR A 11 33.78 -26.27 -15.65
N ALA A 12 33.84 -26.60 -14.36
CA ALA A 12 32.67 -26.74 -13.50
C ALA A 12 32.06 -25.35 -13.25
N MET A 13 30.94 -25.06 -13.92
CA MET A 13 30.16 -23.83 -13.76
C MET A 13 29.26 -24.01 -12.54
N SER A 14 29.73 -23.54 -11.38
CA SER A 14 28.97 -23.50 -10.13
C SER A 14 27.86 -22.45 -10.21
N LEU A 15 26.64 -22.89 -10.52
CA LEU A 15 25.42 -22.10 -10.35
C LEU A 15 25.12 -21.95 -8.85
N THR A 16 25.58 -20.85 -8.26
CA THR A 16 25.10 -20.43 -6.94
C THR A 16 23.69 -19.87 -7.11
N PHE A 17 22.68 -20.71 -6.89
CA PHE A 17 21.30 -20.25 -6.69
C PHE A 17 21.25 -19.41 -5.42
N THR A 18 21.40 -18.09 -5.56
CA THR A 18 21.04 -17.14 -4.52
C THR A 18 19.52 -17.17 -4.42
N SER A 19 18.99 -17.99 -3.52
CA SER A 19 17.60 -17.90 -3.11
C SER A 19 17.42 -16.55 -2.43
N TYR A 20 16.97 -15.56 -3.19
CA TYR A 20 16.37 -14.35 -2.64
C TYR A 20 15.10 -14.78 -1.91
N LEU A 21 15.22 -15.13 -0.63
CA LEU A 21 14.07 -15.09 0.27
C LEU A 21 13.73 -13.60 0.40
N GLU A 22 12.85 -13.09 -0.47
CA GLU A 22 12.10 -11.89 -0.12
C GLU A 22 11.43 -12.20 1.22
N ALA A 23 11.89 -11.57 2.29
CA ALA A 23 11.21 -11.62 3.57
C ALA A 23 9.78 -11.14 3.28
N LYS A 24 8.83 -12.08 3.32
CA LYS A 24 7.42 -11.79 3.05
C LYS A 24 6.94 -10.89 4.17
N GLU A 25 7.05 -9.58 3.96
CA GLU A 25 6.55 -8.57 4.88
C GLU A 25 5.04 -8.82 5.03
N VAL A 26 4.65 -9.36 6.18
CA VAL A 26 3.25 -9.68 6.47
C VAL A 26 2.52 -8.35 6.60
N HIS A 27 1.51 -8.14 5.77
CA HIS A 27 0.69 -6.95 5.88
C HIS A 27 -0.29 -7.19 7.03
N ASP A 28 -0.29 -6.32 8.03
CA ASP A 28 -1.31 -6.40 9.06
C ASP A 28 -2.63 -5.92 8.47
N ILE A 29 -3.66 -6.77 8.51
CA ILE A 29 -4.97 -6.45 7.95
C ILE A 29 -6.00 -6.61 9.05
N VAL A 30 -6.62 -5.48 9.41
CA VAL A 30 -7.66 -5.40 10.43
C VAL A 30 -8.93 -4.86 9.80
N TYR A 31 -10.09 -5.43 10.15
CA TYR A 31 -11.37 -5.02 9.59
C TYR A 31 -12.15 -4.14 10.56
N GLY A 32 -12.89 -3.17 10.02
CA GLY A 32 -13.74 -2.28 10.81
C GLY A 32 -14.83 -1.63 9.95
N ASN A 33 -15.82 -1.04 10.61
CA ASN A 33 -16.86 -0.28 9.92
C ASN A 33 -16.54 1.21 9.96
N VAL A 34 -16.76 1.91 8.86
CA VAL A 34 -16.67 3.37 8.83
C VAL A 34 -17.80 3.96 9.65
N SER A 35 -17.47 4.63 10.75
CA SER A 35 -18.43 5.34 11.61
C SER A 35 -18.75 6.72 11.05
N SER A 36 -17.76 7.42 10.51
CA SER A 36 -17.95 8.74 9.91
C SER A 36 -16.89 9.05 8.86
N VAL A 37 -17.23 9.93 7.92
CA VAL A 37 -16.30 10.49 6.93
C VAL A 37 -16.38 12.01 6.96
N LEU A 38 -15.26 12.66 7.29
CA LEU A 38 -15.17 14.11 7.23
C LEU A 38 -14.26 14.54 6.07
N ILE A 39 -14.71 15.48 5.26
CA ILE A 39 -13.89 16.11 4.22
C ILE A 39 -13.27 17.37 4.82
N THR A 40 -11.95 17.45 4.78
CA THR A 40 -11.16 18.58 5.29
C THR A 40 -10.01 18.89 4.33
N THR A 41 -9.09 19.76 4.73
CA THR A 41 -7.81 20.02 4.03
C THR A 41 -6.62 19.54 4.84
N ALA A 42 -5.47 19.36 4.17
CA ALA A 42 -4.23 18.85 4.77
C ALA A 42 -3.65 19.72 5.90
N ASP A 43 -3.96 21.02 5.92
CA ASP A 43 -3.53 21.99 6.93
C ASP A 43 -4.46 22.08 8.15
N SER A 44 -5.56 21.33 8.15
CA SER A 44 -6.55 21.41 9.21
C SER A 44 -6.08 20.73 10.50
N LYS A 45 -6.27 21.41 11.64
CA LYS A 45 -5.98 20.87 12.98
C LYS A 45 -6.76 19.60 13.32
N ILE A 46 -7.86 19.32 12.63
CA ILE A 46 -8.63 18.09 12.85
C ILE A 46 -7.86 16.82 12.48
N LEU A 47 -6.76 16.96 11.73
CA LEU A 47 -5.86 15.87 11.37
C LEU A 47 -4.79 15.61 12.44
N GLU A 48 -4.66 16.46 13.46
CA GLU A 48 -3.71 16.26 14.56
C GLU A 48 -4.01 14.93 15.27
N GLY A 49 -2.97 14.08 15.41
CA GLY A 49 -3.10 12.76 16.04
C GLY A 49 -3.80 11.69 15.19
N THR A 50 -4.12 11.98 13.93
CA THR A 50 -4.67 10.99 12.99
C THR A 50 -3.56 10.22 12.27
N ILE A 51 -3.88 9.02 11.81
CA ILE A 51 -2.95 8.22 10.99
C ILE A 51 -3.03 8.75 9.55
N ALA A 52 -1.91 9.19 8.98
CA ALA A 52 -1.84 9.52 7.57
C ALA A 52 -1.70 8.23 6.74
N GLY A 53 -2.72 7.93 5.93
CA GLY A 53 -2.76 6.77 5.04
C GLY A 53 -2.76 7.16 3.56
N GLY A 54 -2.78 6.16 2.68
CA GLY A 54 -2.78 6.37 1.23
C GLY A 54 -1.61 7.24 0.75
N ALA A 55 -1.80 7.95 -0.35
CA ALA A 55 -0.76 8.85 -0.87
C ALA A 55 -0.34 9.94 0.16
N LEU A 56 -1.23 10.37 1.05
CA LEU A 56 -0.94 11.35 2.10
C LEU A 56 0.13 10.86 3.10
N GLY A 57 0.06 9.58 3.50
CA GLY A 57 1.06 8.96 4.38
C GLY A 57 2.46 8.86 3.74
N LEU A 58 2.53 8.78 2.41
CA LEU A 58 3.81 8.79 1.69
C LEU A 58 4.43 10.19 1.63
N ALA A 59 3.60 11.24 1.57
CA ALA A 59 4.04 12.63 1.53
C ALA A 59 4.64 13.10 2.87
N ILE A 60 4.07 12.62 3.99
CA ILE A 60 4.36 13.11 5.34
C ILE A 60 5.50 12.34 6.03
N GLY A 61 5.88 11.15 5.52
CA GLY A 61 6.91 10.31 6.16
C GLY A 61 8.35 10.80 5.99
N ASP A 62 9.11 10.85 7.10
CA ASP A 62 10.52 11.31 7.17
C ASP A 62 11.49 10.68 6.13
N SER A 63 11.28 9.43 5.74
CA SER A 63 12.20 8.70 4.86
C SER A 63 11.92 8.87 3.36
N ALA A 64 10.72 9.33 3.00
CA ALA A 64 10.34 9.58 1.61
C ALA A 64 10.99 10.89 1.13
N LEU A 65 11.07 11.91 1.99
CA LEU A 65 11.63 13.21 1.66
C LEU A 65 13.11 13.18 1.20
N HIS A 66 13.89 12.20 1.67
CA HIS A 66 15.34 12.11 1.39
C HIS A 66 15.70 11.19 0.20
N THR A 67 14.77 10.36 -0.27
CA THR A 67 15.01 9.38 -1.36
C THR A 67 14.15 9.63 -2.60
N LEU A 68 13.19 10.56 -2.53
CA LEU A 68 12.35 10.93 -3.66
C LEU A 68 13.08 11.88 -4.61
N ASN A 69 13.34 11.41 -5.83
CA ASN A 69 13.56 12.30 -6.97
C ASN A 69 12.36 13.26 -7.07
N GLY A 70 12.61 14.56 -7.27
CA GLY A 70 11.63 15.64 -7.06
C GLY A 70 10.27 15.52 -7.76
N ALA A 71 10.13 14.63 -8.75
CA ALA A 71 8.87 14.33 -9.42
C ALA A 71 7.84 13.62 -8.51
N ALA A 72 8.28 12.75 -7.58
CA ALA A 72 7.36 11.94 -6.78
C ALA A 72 6.95 12.62 -5.44
N LEU A 73 7.79 13.51 -4.88
CA LEU A 73 7.32 14.56 -3.94
C LEU A 73 6.36 15.51 -4.65
N GLY A 74 6.67 15.83 -5.91
CA GLY A 74 5.83 16.60 -6.80
C GLY A 74 4.40 16.09 -6.81
N PHE A 75 4.15 14.77 -6.90
CA PHE A 75 2.78 14.24 -7.09
C PHE A 75 1.88 14.23 -5.85
N ALA A 76 2.41 13.79 -4.70
CA ALA A 76 1.65 13.83 -3.45
C ALA A 76 1.27 15.28 -3.09
N VAL A 77 2.03 16.24 -3.61
CA VAL A 77 1.75 17.67 -3.54
C VAL A 77 0.98 18.16 -4.80
N THR A 78 1.11 17.59 -6.01
CA THR A 78 0.49 18.15 -7.23
C THR A 78 -0.98 17.90 -7.28
N SER A 79 -1.46 16.79 -6.75
CA SER A 79 -2.89 16.58 -6.56
C SER A 79 -3.48 17.55 -5.50
N ILE A 80 -2.65 18.05 -4.57
CA ILE A 80 -2.95 19.18 -3.67
C ILE A 80 -2.75 20.56 -4.39
N ILE A 81 -1.92 20.65 -5.43
CA ILE A 81 -1.64 21.87 -6.23
C ILE A 81 -2.67 22.07 -7.36
N GLU A 82 -3.23 21.00 -7.94
CA GLU A 82 -4.33 21.02 -8.92
C GLU A 82 -5.63 21.59 -8.33
N GLY A 83 -5.63 21.92 -7.04
CA GLY A 83 -6.69 22.65 -6.34
C GLY A 83 -7.57 21.76 -5.47
N ASP A 84 -7.50 20.44 -5.64
CA ASP A 84 -8.27 19.49 -4.82
C ASP A 84 -7.48 19.06 -3.58
N ARG A 85 -7.50 19.93 -2.56
CA ARG A 85 -6.84 19.67 -1.27
C ARG A 85 -7.67 18.81 -0.32
N ARG A 86 -8.72 18.14 -0.82
CA ARG A 86 -9.61 17.36 0.03
C ARG A 86 -8.84 16.20 0.63
N VAL A 87 -8.91 16.12 1.95
CA VAL A 87 -8.49 14.99 2.77
C VAL A 87 -9.74 14.38 3.36
N PHE A 88 -9.90 13.07 3.19
CA PHE A 88 -10.97 12.29 3.76
C PHE A 88 -10.48 11.72 5.09
N LEU A 89 -11.02 12.23 6.18
CA LEU A 89 -10.79 11.71 7.52
C LEU A 89 -11.84 10.63 7.82
N TYR A 90 -11.42 9.38 7.74
CA TYR A 90 -12.22 8.23 8.11
C TYR A 90 -12.12 7.97 9.61
N THR A 91 -13.25 7.92 10.30
CA THR A 91 -13.32 7.32 11.64
C THR A 91 -13.83 5.90 11.48
N ILE A 92 -13.02 4.91 11.84
CA ILE A 92 -13.31 3.50 11.64
C ILE A 92 -13.42 2.82 13.00
N ASN A 93 -14.55 2.19 13.28
CA ASN A 93 -14.75 1.37 14.46
C ASN A 93 -14.20 -0.04 14.22
N VAL A 94 -13.19 -0.40 15.02
CA VAL A 94 -12.60 -1.73 15.10
C VAL A 94 -12.90 -2.28 16.48
N ASP A 95 -13.90 -3.15 16.57
CA ASP A 95 -14.32 -3.83 17.80
C ASP A 95 -14.56 -2.86 18.98
N GLY A 96 -15.24 -1.74 18.73
CA GLY A 96 -15.52 -0.72 19.74
C GLY A 96 -14.42 0.34 19.90
N ASN A 97 -13.27 0.19 19.23
CA ASN A 97 -12.19 1.17 19.25
C ASN A 97 -12.20 2.00 17.97
N GLU A 98 -12.21 3.32 18.09
CA GLU A 98 -12.13 4.20 16.93
C GLU A 98 -10.69 4.40 16.47
N ARG A 99 -10.48 4.29 15.15
CA ARG A 99 -9.24 4.66 14.47
C ARG A 99 -9.54 5.78 13.50
N LYS A 100 -8.77 6.88 13.59
CA LYS A 100 -8.88 8.02 12.70
C LYS A 100 -7.79 7.96 11.65
N ILE A 101 -8.16 7.81 10.39
CA ILE A 101 -7.23 7.66 9.27
C ILE A 101 -7.55 8.70 8.21
N ALA A 102 -6.58 9.56 7.93
CA ALA A 102 -6.65 10.58 6.91
C ALA A 102 -6.11 10.03 5.59
N MET A 103 -6.89 10.12 4.52
CA MET A 103 -6.50 9.67 3.19
C MET A 103 -6.80 10.76 2.16
N GLN A 104 -6.10 10.69 1.03
CA GLN A 104 -6.39 11.55 -0.10
C GLN A 104 -7.57 11.01 -0.92
N GLU A 105 -7.72 9.69 -0.93
CA GLU A 105 -8.72 8.97 -1.71
C GLU A 105 -10.06 8.91 -0.95
N GLY A 106 -11.12 9.31 -1.64
CA GLY A 106 -12.51 9.25 -1.16
C GLY A 106 -13.20 7.93 -1.52
N GLY A 107 -14.53 7.94 -1.55
CA GLY A 107 -15.33 6.88 -2.17
C GLY A 107 -15.83 5.79 -1.23
N ILE A 108 -15.33 5.74 0.02
CA ILE A 108 -15.86 4.84 1.05
C ILE A 108 -16.88 5.60 1.90
N GLY A 109 -18.13 5.14 1.93
CA GLY A 109 -19.19 5.76 2.73
C GLY A 109 -19.26 5.25 4.18
N GLU A 110 -20.01 5.97 5.00
CA GLU A 110 -20.37 5.53 6.37
C GLU A 110 -21.12 4.18 6.35
N GLY A 111 -20.92 3.38 7.39
CA GLY A 111 -21.48 2.03 7.52
C GLY A 111 -20.82 0.97 6.63
N ARG A 112 -19.87 1.34 5.77
CA ARG A 112 -19.13 0.38 4.93
C ARG A 112 -18.08 -0.36 5.75
N CYS A 113 -17.92 -1.65 5.47
CA CYS A 113 -16.83 -2.45 6.00
C CYS A 113 -15.56 -2.21 5.21
N VAL A 114 -14.45 -2.00 5.91
CA VAL A 114 -13.14 -1.72 5.33
C VAL A 114 -12.07 -2.62 5.92
N ALA A 115 -11.04 -2.86 5.11
CA ALA A 115 -9.76 -3.38 5.56
C ALA A 115 -8.80 -2.21 5.81
N ILE A 116 -8.27 -2.12 7.04
CA ILE A 116 -7.14 -1.28 7.40
C ILE A 116 -5.88 -2.12 7.20
N GLU A 117 -5.07 -1.75 6.24
CA GLU A 117 -3.86 -2.48 5.85
C GLU A 117 -2.63 -1.69 6.30
N THR A 118 -1.84 -2.25 7.21
CA THR A 118 -0.64 -1.62 7.76
C THR A 118 0.61 -2.34 7.29
N GLN A 119 1.56 -1.56 6.77
CA GLN A 119 2.81 -2.04 6.19
C GLN A 119 3.94 -1.11 6.63
N GLY A 120 4.71 -1.52 7.64
CA GLY A 120 5.69 -0.65 8.28
C GLY A 120 5.04 0.64 8.82
N LYS A 121 5.42 1.79 8.25
CA LYS A 121 4.86 3.11 8.62
C LYS A 121 3.65 3.53 7.77
N HIS A 122 3.29 2.76 6.75
CA HIS A 122 2.23 3.11 5.81
C HIS A 122 0.92 2.41 6.16
N THR A 123 -0.20 3.13 6.02
CA THR A 123 -1.55 2.62 6.24
C THR A 123 -2.40 2.84 5.00
N ASN A 124 -3.23 1.87 4.64
CA ASN A 124 -4.25 1.99 3.61
C ASN A 124 -5.63 1.61 4.16
N VAL A 125 -6.69 2.18 3.59
CA VAL A 125 -8.06 1.75 3.88
C VAL A 125 -8.71 1.37 2.56
N ARG A 126 -9.19 0.14 2.49
CA ARG A 126 -9.79 -0.44 1.28
C ARG A 126 -11.20 -0.95 1.55
N GLY A 127 -12.12 -0.72 0.62
CA GLY A 127 -13.48 -1.26 0.74
C GLY A 127 -13.49 -2.79 0.65
N VAL A 128 -14.23 -3.47 1.53
CA VAL A 128 -14.39 -4.94 1.48
C VAL A 128 -15.86 -5.36 1.67
N SER A 129 -16.11 -6.65 1.51
CA SER A 129 -17.42 -7.24 1.81
C SER A 129 -17.79 -7.04 3.29
N SER A 130 -19.05 -6.71 3.57
CA SER A 130 -19.56 -6.56 4.94
C SER A 130 -19.39 -7.82 5.80
N ALA A 131 -19.26 -8.99 5.16
CA ALA A 131 -19.02 -10.25 5.85
C ALA A 131 -17.78 -10.21 6.76
N PHE A 132 -16.72 -9.49 6.37
CA PHE A 132 -15.49 -9.37 7.18
C PHE A 132 -15.73 -8.67 8.52
N CYS A 133 -16.65 -7.71 8.56
CA CYS A 133 -17.01 -7.01 9.79
C CYS A 133 -18.14 -7.70 10.56
N GLN A 134 -19.07 -8.37 9.87
CA GLN A 134 -20.25 -9.01 10.48
C GLN A 134 -19.95 -10.39 11.06
N HIS A 135 -19.05 -11.15 10.44
CA HIS A 135 -18.77 -12.54 10.78
C HIS A 135 -17.31 -12.74 11.20
N LYS A 136 -16.82 -11.84 12.06
CA LYS A 136 -15.43 -11.87 12.51
C LYS A 136 -15.05 -13.24 13.09
N GLY A 137 -13.93 -13.81 12.65
CA GLY A 137 -13.45 -15.12 13.09
C GLY A 137 -14.18 -16.32 12.48
N HIS A 138 -15.14 -16.11 11.56
CA HIS A 138 -15.80 -17.21 10.87
C HIS A 138 -14.80 -18.00 10.02
N GLN A 139 -14.85 -19.34 10.10
CA GLN A 139 -13.86 -20.24 9.50
C GLN A 139 -13.65 -20.01 8.00
N ALA A 140 -14.71 -19.70 7.25
CA ALA A 140 -14.61 -19.39 5.83
C ALA A 140 -13.75 -18.15 5.54
N LEU A 141 -13.85 -17.12 6.39
CA LEU A 141 -13.11 -15.86 6.23
C LEU A 141 -11.67 -15.98 6.72
N THR A 142 -11.40 -16.89 7.65
CA THR A 142 -10.04 -17.21 8.12
C THR A 142 -9.38 -18.33 7.33
N SER A 143 -10.04 -18.83 6.28
CA SER A 143 -9.48 -19.87 5.42
C SER A 143 -8.25 -19.35 4.67
N THR A 144 -7.30 -20.25 4.39
CA THR A 144 -6.02 -19.90 3.76
C THR A 144 -6.19 -19.13 2.45
N ASP A 145 -7.18 -19.48 1.63
CA ASP A 145 -7.37 -18.87 0.31
C ASP A 145 -7.90 -17.44 0.42
N ILE A 146 -8.86 -17.19 1.33
CA ILE A 146 -9.38 -15.85 1.58
C ILE A 146 -8.31 -14.95 2.19
N VAL A 147 -7.56 -15.45 3.18
CA VAL A 147 -6.46 -14.70 3.80
C VAL A 147 -5.38 -14.38 2.75
N LYS A 148 -4.99 -15.36 1.92
CA LYS A 148 -4.03 -15.13 0.82
C LYS A 148 -4.54 -14.10 -0.19
N GLN A 149 -5.82 -14.13 -0.52
CA GLN A 149 -6.41 -13.16 -1.44
C GLN A 149 -6.33 -11.74 -0.88
N GLN A 150 -6.71 -11.53 0.38
CA GLN A 150 -6.64 -10.21 1.03
C GLN A 150 -5.19 -9.71 1.12
N GLN A 151 -4.25 -10.60 1.48
CA GLN A 151 -2.82 -10.29 1.49
C GLN A 151 -2.30 -9.95 0.09
N SER A 152 -2.75 -10.67 -0.95
CA SER A 152 -2.36 -10.41 -2.34
C SER A 152 -2.84 -9.03 -2.80
N GLN A 153 -4.08 -8.65 -2.49
CA GLN A 153 -4.61 -7.32 -2.81
C GLN A 153 -3.79 -6.22 -2.12
N ALA A 154 -3.54 -6.36 -0.82
CA ALA A 154 -2.74 -5.40 -0.05
C ALA A 154 -1.29 -5.27 -0.60
N GLN A 155 -0.69 -6.39 -1.03
CA GLN A 155 0.62 -6.43 -1.69
C GLN A 155 0.62 -5.78 -3.08
N GLN A 156 -0.44 -5.97 -3.86
CA GLN A 156 -0.57 -5.35 -5.18
C GLN A 156 -0.69 -3.83 -5.05
N CYS A 157 -1.48 -3.36 -4.08
CA CYS A 157 -1.55 -1.95 -3.73
C CYS A 157 -0.18 -1.39 -3.30
N LYS A 158 0.56 -2.11 -2.44
CA LYS A 158 1.94 -1.74 -2.06
C LYS A 158 2.83 -1.51 -3.28
N LYS A 159 2.87 -2.49 -4.17
CA LYS A 159 3.69 -2.42 -5.39
C LYS A 159 3.28 -1.27 -6.29
N ALA A 160 1.98 -1.00 -6.41
CA ALA A 160 1.49 0.14 -7.19
C ALA A 160 1.98 1.48 -6.60
N ARG A 161 2.00 1.62 -5.27
CA ARG A 161 2.55 2.82 -4.61
C ARG A 161 4.05 2.94 -4.79
N GLU A 162 4.79 1.83 -4.70
CA GLU A 162 6.24 1.82 -4.96
C GLU A 162 6.56 2.33 -6.38
N LEU A 163 5.73 1.99 -7.37
CA LEU A 163 5.89 2.53 -8.74
C LEU A 163 5.79 4.06 -8.76
N VAL A 164 4.89 4.67 -7.99
CA VAL A 164 4.78 6.14 -7.88
C VAL A 164 6.07 6.73 -7.30
N LEU A 165 6.64 6.09 -6.27
CA LEU A 165 7.86 6.57 -5.61
C LEU A 165 9.10 6.47 -6.50
N THR A 166 9.16 5.47 -7.39
CA THR A 166 10.31 5.21 -8.27
C THR A 166 10.18 5.79 -9.68
N ALA A 167 9.05 6.42 -10.01
CA ALA A 167 8.79 6.98 -11.33
C ALA A 167 9.70 8.17 -11.63
N ASN A 168 10.16 8.28 -12.88
CA ASN A 168 11.16 9.26 -13.30
C ASN A 168 10.60 10.38 -14.18
N ASN A 169 9.33 10.28 -14.59
CA ASN A 169 8.65 11.26 -15.43
C ASN A 169 7.13 11.24 -15.21
N ASP A 170 6.46 12.29 -15.68
CA ASP A 170 5.02 12.50 -15.48
C ASP A 170 4.15 11.37 -16.04
N LYS A 171 4.56 10.77 -17.17
CA LYS A 171 3.83 9.64 -17.78
C LYS A 171 3.90 8.38 -16.92
N GLU A 172 5.06 8.09 -16.33
CA GLU A 172 5.22 6.97 -15.40
C GLU A 172 4.43 7.20 -14.11
N ILE A 173 4.40 8.44 -13.62
CA ILE A 173 3.59 8.83 -12.47
C ILE A 173 2.11 8.61 -12.77
N ASP A 174 1.58 9.17 -13.86
CA ASP A 174 0.16 9.01 -14.25
C ASP A 174 -0.25 7.53 -14.33
N HIS A 175 0.54 6.70 -15.00
CA HIS A 175 0.26 5.27 -15.09
C HIS A 175 0.33 4.54 -13.75
N ALA A 176 1.29 4.89 -12.88
CA ALA A 176 1.39 4.32 -11.55
C ALA A 176 0.19 4.71 -10.67
N LEU A 177 -0.36 5.91 -10.84
CA LEU A 177 -1.50 6.40 -10.09
C LEU A 177 -2.82 5.76 -10.48
N VAL A 178 -3.02 5.53 -11.78
CA VAL A 178 -4.15 4.73 -12.25
C VAL A 178 -4.11 3.34 -11.61
N LYS A 179 -2.92 2.74 -11.48
CA LYS A 179 -2.75 1.46 -10.76
C LYS A 179 -3.03 1.58 -9.27
N VAL A 180 -2.58 2.65 -8.60
CA VAL A 180 -2.88 2.88 -7.17
C VAL A 180 -4.39 2.94 -6.98
N ARG A 181 -5.12 3.78 -7.72
CA ARG A 181 -6.58 3.87 -7.63
C ARG A 181 -7.25 2.53 -7.88
N ALA A 182 -6.82 1.79 -8.90
CA ALA A 182 -7.42 0.50 -9.25
C ALA A 182 -7.14 -0.63 -8.24
N LEU A 183 -6.05 -0.56 -7.47
CA LEU A 183 -5.58 -1.67 -6.62
C LEU A 183 -5.68 -1.37 -5.11
N CYS A 184 -5.79 -0.10 -4.73
CA CYS A 184 -5.81 0.33 -3.32
C CYS A 184 -7.20 0.69 -2.79
N GLU A 185 -8.17 0.94 -3.67
CA GLU A 185 -9.57 1.29 -3.34
C GLU A 185 -10.49 0.06 -3.18
#